data_AF-A0A0B6ZU28-F1
#
_entry.id   AF-A0A0B6ZU28-F1
#
_cell.length_a   1.000
_cell.length_b   1.000
_cell.length_c   1.000
_cell.angle_alpha   90.00
_cell.angle_beta   90.00
_cell.angle_gamma   90.00
#
_symmetry.space_group_name_H-M   'P 1'
#
loop_
_entity.id
_entity.type
_entity.pdbx_description
1 polymer ?
#
loop_
_entity_poly.entity_id
_entity_poly.type
_entity_poly.pdbx_seq_one_letter_code
_entity_poly.pdbx_strand_id
1 'polypeptide(L)'
;MALALSNLTLRNIIAVVMMMMMLFECEGYSTERRTSPRSCGEAEMCCQGQNNTCFVFGQRVDRSEDSKRCYCDSNCLIMGDCCMDYHHICKSTDCQVGDWAEWTTCDNPCGYGTRKRKRDVTKYPDNGGHNCPELKQRRACVG
;
A
#
# COMPACT_ATOMS: atom_id res chain seq x y z
N MET A 1 46.40 -1.34 63.68
CA MET A 1 45.77 -0.51 62.64
C MET A 1 45.90 -1.24 61.31
N ALA A 2 44.92 -2.06 60.95
CA ALA A 2 45.00 -2.88 59.74
C ALA A 2 43.60 -3.06 59.12
N LEU A 3 42.92 -1.98 58.77
CA LEU A 3 41.65 -2.02 58.02
C LEU A 3 41.46 -0.71 57.23
N ALA A 4 42.24 -0.48 56.16
CA ALA A 4 41.98 0.66 55.27
C ALA A 4 42.49 0.54 53.81
N LEU A 5 42.93 -0.65 53.36
CA LEU A 5 43.50 -0.80 52.01
C LEU A 5 42.82 -1.85 51.12
N SER A 6 41.71 -2.46 51.55
CA SER A 6 40.99 -3.48 50.77
C SER A 6 39.76 -2.97 49.99
N ASN A 7 39.33 -1.72 50.18
CA ASN A 7 38.09 -1.19 49.58
C ASN A 7 38.30 -0.40 48.27
N LEU A 8 39.52 0.10 47.99
CA LEU A 8 39.80 0.84 46.75
C LEU A 8 39.98 -0.08 45.54
N THR A 9 40.53 -1.28 45.75
CA THR A 9 40.71 -2.27 44.68
C THR A 9 39.39 -2.88 44.26
N LEU A 10 38.52 -3.23 45.21
CA LEU A 10 37.22 -3.84 44.91
C LEU A 10 36.26 -2.86 44.21
N ARG A 11 36.20 -1.59 44.62
CA ARG A 11 35.41 -0.56 43.91
C ARG A 11 35.90 -0.31 42.49
N ASN A 12 37.22 -0.27 42.28
CA ASN A 12 37.80 -0.09 40.96
C ASN A 12 37.60 -1.33 40.07
N ILE A 13 37.73 -2.54 40.62
CA ILE A 13 37.45 -3.78 39.88
C ILE A 13 35.96 -3.86 39.51
N ILE A 14 35.04 -3.56 40.44
CA ILE A 14 33.60 -3.51 40.15
C ILE A 14 33.30 -2.45 39.09
N ALA A 15 33.93 -1.28 39.13
CA ALA A 15 33.74 -0.23 38.13
C ALA A 15 34.27 -0.65 36.74
N VAL A 16 35.43 -1.31 36.67
CA VAL A 16 35.99 -1.82 35.41
C VAL A 16 35.17 -3.00 34.87
N VAL A 17 34.66 -3.88 35.72
CA VAL A 17 33.77 -4.99 35.33
C VAL A 17 32.40 -4.46 34.88
N MET A 18 31.81 -3.49 35.58
CA MET A 18 30.55 -2.82 35.15
C MET A 18 30.74 -2.08 33.82
N MET A 19 31.89 -1.42 33.61
CA MET A 19 32.22 -0.74 32.36
C MET A 19 32.47 -1.73 31.21
N MET A 20 33.08 -2.90 31.47
CA MET A 20 33.19 -3.97 30.48
C MET A 20 31.85 -4.68 30.23
N MET A 21 30.98 -4.87 31.22
CA MET A 21 29.63 -5.42 31.02
C MET A 21 28.75 -4.46 30.20
N MET A 22 28.84 -3.15 30.43
CA MET A 22 28.19 -2.11 29.60
C MET A 22 28.73 -2.10 28.16
N LEU A 23 29.98 -2.52 27.93
CA LEU A 23 30.57 -2.67 26.60
C LEU A 23 30.22 -4.03 25.95
N PHE A 24 29.92 -5.06 26.74
CA PHE A 24 29.46 -6.38 26.28
C PHE A 24 27.93 -6.46 26.07
N GLU A 25 27.14 -5.52 26.59
CA GLU A 25 25.68 -5.44 26.38
C GLU A 25 25.26 -4.70 25.09
N CYS A 26 26.17 -4.49 24.14
CA CYS A 26 25.82 -4.02 22.79
C CYS A 26 25.96 -5.09 21.69
N GLU A 27 26.10 -6.37 22.05
CA GLU A 27 26.05 -7.48 21.07
C GLU A 27 24.84 -8.41 21.29
N GLY A 28 23.99 -8.10 22.28
CA GLY A 28 22.81 -8.89 22.65
C GLY A 28 21.48 -8.12 22.76
N TYR A 29 21.45 -6.79 22.58
CA TYR A 29 20.20 -6.08 22.34
C TYR A 29 19.82 -6.34 20.88
N SER A 30 18.80 -7.15 20.66
CA SER A 30 18.25 -7.46 19.35
C SER A 30 18.10 -6.20 18.48
N THR A 31 19.08 -5.93 17.62
CA THR A 31 18.92 -5.05 16.46
C THR A 31 18.39 -5.84 15.28
N GLU A 32 17.44 -6.76 15.51
CA GLU A 32 16.31 -6.79 14.60
C GLU A 32 15.44 -5.58 14.95
N ARG A 33 15.91 -4.40 14.58
CA ARG A 33 14.97 -3.32 14.28
C ARG A 33 14.20 -3.87 13.08
N ARG A 34 13.07 -4.55 13.32
CA ARG A 34 12.03 -4.70 12.29
C ARG A 34 11.58 -3.28 12.01
N THR A 35 12.31 -2.58 11.14
CA THR A 35 11.87 -1.34 10.56
C THR A 35 10.64 -1.70 9.77
N SER A 36 9.47 -1.53 10.38
CA SER A 36 8.23 -1.57 9.64
C SER A 36 8.35 -0.55 8.51
N PRO A 37 8.00 -0.92 7.28
CA PRO A 37 8.13 -0.01 6.17
C PRO A 37 7.31 1.24 6.45
N ARG A 38 7.88 2.41 6.14
CA ARG A 38 7.31 3.73 6.46
C ARG A 38 6.63 4.39 5.25
N SER A 39 6.68 3.72 4.11
CA SER A 39 6.23 4.22 2.82
C SER A 39 5.70 3.08 1.97
N CYS A 40 4.87 3.37 0.97
CA CYS A 40 4.35 2.36 0.06
C CYS A 40 5.44 1.73 -0.79
N GLY A 41 6.43 2.52 -1.22
CA GLY A 41 7.58 2.05 -1.98
C GLY A 41 8.47 1.10 -1.19
N GLU A 42 8.75 1.40 0.08
CA GLU A 42 9.53 0.50 0.95
C GLU A 42 8.78 -0.79 1.27
N ALA A 43 7.46 -0.73 1.35
CA ALA A 43 6.63 -1.91 1.57
C ALA A 43 6.38 -2.72 0.28
N GLU A 44 6.75 -2.18 -0.89
CA GLU A 44 6.37 -2.70 -2.21
C GLU A 44 4.85 -2.93 -2.34
N MET A 45 4.07 -1.99 -1.79
CA MET A 45 2.61 -2.08 -1.69
C MET A 45 1.92 -1.10 -2.62
N CYS A 46 1.16 -1.63 -3.59
CA CYS A 46 0.18 -0.88 -4.37
C CYS A 46 -1.10 -1.72 -4.47
N CYS A 47 -2.05 -1.49 -3.57
CA CYS A 47 -3.26 -2.30 -3.49
C CYS A 47 -4.41 -1.73 -4.32
N GLN A 48 -5.21 -2.63 -4.87
CA GLN A 48 -6.43 -2.27 -5.60
C GLN A 48 -7.64 -2.19 -4.65
N GLY A 49 -8.41 -1.12 -4.78
CA GLY A 49 -9.72 -0.99 -4.12
C GLY A 49 -9.65 -0.63 -2.63
N GLN A 50 -10.68 -1.05 -1.88
CA GLN A 50 -10.83 -0.81 -0.44
C GLN A 50 -10.27 -2.00 0.34
N ASN A 51 -8.97 -1.94 0.66
CA ASN A 51 -8.35 -2.95 1.51
C ASN A 51 -7.81 -2.32 2.78
N ASN A 52 -8.54 -2.47 3.89
CA ASN A 52 -8.16 -1.91 5.19
C ASN A 52 -6.88 -2.53 5.78
N THR A 53 -6.35 -3.61 5.20
CA THR A 53 -5.05 -4.19 5.57
C THR A 53 -3.89 -3.60 4.79
N CYS A 54 -4.15 -2.80 3.75
CA CYS A 54 -3.13 -2.17 2.92
C CYS A 54 -2.64 -0.84 3.50
N PHE A 55 -2.05 -0.91 4.68
CA PHE A 55 -1.54 0.26 5.37
C PHE A 55 -0.09 0.07 5.81
N VAL A 56 0.60 1.19 5.95
CA VAL A 56 1.93 1.26 6.57
C VAL A 56 1.91 2.28 7.70
N PHE A 57 2.86 2.15 8.62
CA PHE A 57 3.06 3.14 9.68
C PHE A 57 3.97 4.26 9.18
N GLY A 58 3.37 5.18 8.41
CA GLY A 58 4.07 6.22 7.66
C GLY A 58 3.47 7.62 7.85
N GLN A 59 4.02 8.58 7.11
CA GLN A 59 3.52 9.96 7.10
C GLN A 59 2.42 10.11 6.04
N ARG A 60 1.24 10.58 6.49
CA ARG A 60 0.13 10.98 5.61
C ARG A 60 0.44 12.30 4.90
N VAL A 61 -0.18 12.50 3.73
CA VAL A 61 -0.07 13.76 2.96
C VAL A 61 -0.59 14.97 3.76
N ASP A 62 -1.65 14.79 4.56
CA ASP A 62 -2.26 15.83 5.40
C ASP A 62 -1.44 16.21 6.64
N ARG A 63 -0.29 15.54 6.88
CA ARG A 63 0.55 15.69 8.07
C ARG A 63 -0.25 15.59 9.39
N SER A 64 -1.34 14.80 9.39
CA SER A 64 -2.10 14.54 10.61
C SER A 64 -1.21 13.81 11.61
N GLU A 65 -0.91 14.48 12.73
CA GLU A 65 -0.02 13.98 13.77
C GLU A 65 -0.67 12.84 14.59
N ASP A 66 -2.00 12.78 14.58
CA ASP A 66 -2.81 11.79 15.28
C ASP A 66 -2.80 10.42 14.59
N SER A 67 -2.53 10.36 13.28
CA SER A 67 -2.65 9.14 12.50
C SER A 67 -1.30 8.75 11.89
N LYS A 68 -0.52 7.96 12.64
CA LYS A 68 0.73 7.31 12.16
C LYS A 68 0.49 6.25 11.09
N ARG A 69 -0.76 6.04 10.67
CA ARG A 69 -1.17 5.08 9.65
C ARG A 69 -1.57 5.84 8.40
N CYS A 70 -1.04 5.41 7.27
CA CYS A 70 -1.44 5.84 5.94
C CYS A 70 -1.67 4.61 5.06
N TYR A 71 -2.46 4.77 4.00
CA TYR A 71 -2.89 3.69 3.13
C TYR A 71 -2.16 3.72 1.78
N CYS A 72 -1.90 2.52 1.26
CA CYS A 72 -1.22 2.27 -0.01
C CYS A 72 -2.19 1.70 -1.07
N ASP A 73 -3.46 2.10 -0.97
CA ASP A 73 -4.52 1.68 -1.86
C ASP A 73 -5.21 2.86 -2.55
N SER A 74 -5.91 2.60 -3.63
CA SER A 74 -6.59 3.64 -4.42
C SER A 74 -7.69 4.42 -3.69
N ASN A 75 -8.32 3.83 -2.67
CA ASN A 75 -9.40 4.47 -1.94
C ASN A 75 -8.87 5.56 -0.99
N CYS A 76 -7.57 5.55 -0.69
CA CYS A 76 -6.94 6.60 0.10
C CYS A 76 -7.11 8.01 -0.50
N LEU A 77 -7.25 8.10 -1.83
CA LEU A 77 -7.47 9.36 -2.55
C LEU A 77 -8.83 9.98 -2.21
N ILE A 78 -9.82 9.14 -1.89
CA ILE A 78 -11.18 9.55 -1.53
C ILE A 78 -11.24 9.90 -0.04
N MET A 79 -10.57 9.11 0.80
CA MET A 79 -10.56 9.29 2.26
C MET A 79 -9.53 10.34 2.73
N GLY A 80 -8.56 10.70 1.88
CA GLY A 80 -7.50 11.66 2.20
C GLY A 80 -6.42 11.13 3.12
N ASP A 81 -6.24 9.81 3.23
CA ASP A 81 -5.31 9.13 4.13
C ASP A 81 -4.16 8.41 3.41
N CYS A 82 -3.87 8.83 2.17
CA CYS A 82 -2.75 8.31 1.40
C CYS A 82 -1.41 8.55 2.09
N CYS A 83 -0.51 7.59 1.92
CA CYS A 83 0.90 7.82 2.20
C CYS A 83 1.48 8.86 1.26
N MET A 84 2.48 9.61 1.75
CA MET A 84 3.12 10.70 0.99
C MET A 84 3.65 10.27 -0.37
N ASP A 85 4.16 9.05 -0.49
CA ASP A 85 4.79 8.51 -1.69
C ASP A 85 3.81 7.79 -2.64
N TYR A 86 2.55 7.64 -2.24
CA TYR A 86 1.56 6.85 -2.99
C TYR A 86 1.48 7.24 -4.47
N HIS A 87 1.35 8.52 -4.79
CA HIS A 87 1.18 8.98 -6.17
C HIS A 87 2.43 8.79 -7.05
N HIS A 88 3.61 8.78 -6.42
CA HIS A 88 4.88 8.61 -7.13
C HIS A 88 5.24 7.13 -7.36
N ILE A 89 4.86 6.27 -6.40
CA ILE A 89 5.15 4.83 -6.46
C ILE A 89 4.02 4.07 -7.16
N CYS A 90 2.77 4.29 -6.76
CA CYS A 90 1.60 3.60 -7.26
C CYS A 90 0.97 4.39 -8.41
N LYS A 91 1.62 4.34 -9.57
CA LYS A 91 1.14 5.02 -10.77
C LYS A 91 -0.26 4.52 -11.15
N SER A 92 -1.23 5.44 -11.19
CA SER A 92 -2.58 5.17 -11.66
C SER A 92 -2.57 4.81 -13.14
N THR A 93 -3.30 3.76 -13.50
CA THR A 93 -3.63 3.51 -14.91
C THR A 93 -5.13 3.39 -15.08
N ASP A 94 -5.68 4.16 -16.00
CA ASP A 94 -7.07 4.04 -16.41
C ASP A 94 -7.34 2.74 -17.15
N CYS A 95 -8.60 2.30 -17.06
CA CYS A 95 -9.05 1.18 -17.85
C CYS A 95 -8.98 1.50 -19.36
N GLN A 96 -8.41 0.57 -20.12
CA GLN A 96 -8.41 0.61 -21.57
C GLN A 96 -9.28 -0.53 -22.10
N VAL A 97 -10.03 -0.22 -23.16
CA VAL A 97 -10.95 -1.16 -23.80
C VAL A 97 -10.61 -1.26 -25.27
N GLY A 98 -10.85 -2.44 -25.84
CA GLY A 98 -10.67 -2.68 -27.26
C GLY A 98 -11.80 -2.08 -28.09
N ASP A 99 -11.71 -2.32 -29.39
CA ASP A 99 -12.75 -1.96 -30.33
C ASP A 99 -14.05 -2.73 -30.07
N TRP A 100 -15.15 -2.15 -30.55
CA TRP A 100 -16.44 -2.80 -30.52
C TRP A 100 -16.46 -4.01 -31.44
N ALA A 101 -16.95 -5.15 -30.92
CA ALA A 101 -17.34 -6.25 -31.78
C ALA A 101 -18.49 -5.86 -32.70
N GLU A 102 -18.66 -6.64 -33.76
CA GLU A 102 -19.79 -6.50 -34.66
C GLU A 102 -21.12 -6.64 -33.92
N TRP A 103 -22.14 -5.96 -34.45
CA TRP A 103 -23.48 -6.08 -33.91
C TRP A 103 -24.02 -7.48 -34.14
N THR A 104 -24.67 -8.05 -33.13
CA THR A 104 -25.46 -9.27 -33.32
C THR A 104 -26.56 -9.04 -34.35
N THR A 105 -27.07 -10.12 -34.93
CA THR A 105 -28.34 -10.11 -35.65
C THR A 105 -29.45 -9.55 -34.76
N CYS A 106 -30.54 -9.08 -35.39
CA CYS A 106 -31.73 -8.68 -34.66
C CYS A 106 -32.26 -9.91 -33.91
N ASP A 107 -32.58 -9.75 -32.62
CA ASP A 107 -33.09 -10.86 -31.81
C ASP A 107 -34.50 -11.30 -32.22
N ASN A 108 -35.23 -10.43 -32.92
CA ASN A 108 -36.52 -10.72 -33.51
C ASN A 108 -36.38 -10.79 -35.04
N PRO A 109 -36.77 -11.90 -35.69
CA PRO A 109 -36.71 -12.03 -37.15
C PRO A 109 -37.82 -11.27 -37.88
N CYS A 110 -38.81 -10.68 -37.18
CA CYS A 110 -39.81 -9.84 -37.81
C CYS A 110 -40.29 -8.71 -36.88
N GLY A 111 -40.49 -7.52 -37.44
CA GLY A 111 -40.92 -6.36 -36.67
C GLY A 111 -39.79 -5.81 -35.78
N TYR A 112 -40.15 -5.15 -34.68
CA TYR A 112 -39.18 -4.51 -33.80
C TYR A 112 -38.42 -5.54 -32.95
N GLY A 113 -37.11 -5.34 -32.86
CA GLY A 113 -36.22 -6.12 -32.02
C GLY A 113 -35.04 -5.29 -31.53
N THR A 114 -34.05 -5.98 -31.02
CA THR A 114 -32.85 -5.43 -30.44
C THR A 114 -31.62 -6.19 -30.90
N ARG A 115 -30.56 -5.45 -31.21
CA ARG A 115 -29.22 -5.99 -31.42
C ARG A 115 -28.27 -5.49 -30.35
N LYS A 116 -27.28 -6.32 -30.05
CA LYS A 116 -26.30 -6.07 -28.99
C LYS A 116 -24.90 -6.11 -29.59
N ARG A 117 -23.96 -5.45 -28.94
CA ARG A 117 -22.54 -5.66 -29.17
C ARG A 117 -21.79 -5.54 -27.86
N LYS A 118 -20.59 -6.10 -27.82
CA LYS A 118 -19.69 -6.03 -26.67
C LYS A 118 -18.30 -5.63 -27.12
N ARG A 119 -17.51 -5.11 -26.19
CA ARG A 119 -16.07 -4.93 -26.33
C ARG A 119 -15.40 -5.45 -25.07
N ASP A 120 -14.16 -5.89 -25.22
CA ASP A 120 -13.40 -6.45 -24.12
C ASP A 120 -12.44 -5.41 -23.53
N VAL A 121 -12.08 -5.62 -22.26
CA VAL A 121 -11.10 -4.80 -21.56
C VAL A 121 -9.70 -5.22 -21.99
N THR A 122 -8.91 -4.29 -22.53
CA THR A 122 -7.52 -4.54 -22.91
C THR A 122 -6.57 -4.26 -21.75
N LYS A 123 -6.92 -3.35 -20.85
CA LYS A 123 -6.20 -3.09 -19.60
C LYS A 123 -7.17 -2.73 -18.49
N TYR A 124 -7.11 -3.46 -17.37
CA TYR A 124 -7.91 -3.14 -16.18
C TYR A 124 -7.37 -1.89 -15.49
N PRO A 125 -8.23 -1.12 -14.81
CA PRO A 125 -7.80 0.04 -14.06
C PRO A 125 -6.98 -0.37 -12.85
N ASP A 126 -6.02 0.47 -12.46
CA ASP A 126 -5.14 0.22 -11.33
C ASP A 126 -4.79 1.51 -10.59
N ASN A 127 -4.47 1.39 -9.28
CA ASN A 127 -4.03 2.47 -8.40
C ASN A 127 -4.87 3.76 -8.50
N GLY A 128 -6.19 3.61 -8.51
CA GLY A 128 -7.12 4.74 -8.54
C GLY A 128 -7.37 5.32 -9.93
N GLY A 129 -6.92 4.63 -10.98
CA GLY A 129 -7.30 4.97 -12.35
C GLY A 129 -8.80 4.81 -12.60
N HIS A 130 -9.29 5.46 -13.67
CA HIS A 130 -10.70 5.47 -14.02
C HIS A 130 -11.24 4.09 -14.40
N ASN A 131 -12.45 3.78 -13.89
CA ASN A 131 -13.17 2.55 -14.21
C ASN A 131 -13.42 2.39 -15.71
N CYS A 132 -13.61 1.14 -16.14
CA CYS A 132 -13.89 0.83 -17.53
C CYS A 132 -15.17 1.52 -18.02
N PRO A 133 -15.15 2.13 -19.22
CA PRO A 133 -16.36 2.62 -19.85
C PRO A 133 -17.30 1.46 -20.20
N GLU A 134 -18.49 1.75 -20.73
CA GLU A 134 -19.48 0.73 -21.08
C GLU A 134 -18.88 -0.38 -21.97
N LEU A 135 -19.02 -1.63 -21.52
CA LEU A 135 -18.51 -2.82 -22.24
C LEU A 135 -19.58 -3.47 -23.11
N LYS A 136 -20.84 -3.08 -22.96
CA LYS A 136 -21.99 -3.66 -23.67
C LYS A 136 -22.88 -2.55 -24.16
N GLN A 137 -23.32 -2.66 -25.41
CA GLN A 137 -24.27 -1.74 -26.02
C GLN A 137 -25.45 -2.49 -26.62
N ARG A 138 -26.57 -1.77 -26.68
CA ARG A 138 -27.85 -2.27 -27.14
C ARG A 138 -28.53 -1.19 -27.98
N ARG A 139 -29.10 -1.56 -29.13
CA ARG A 139 -29.90 -0.66 -29.95
C ARG A 139 -31.07 -1.38 -30.61
N ALA A 140 -32.14 -0.63 -30.87
CA ALA A 140 -33.28 -1.13 -31.63
C ALA A 140 -32.88 -1.54 -33.06
N CYS A 141 -33.61 -2.51 -33.60
CA CYS A 141 -33.54 -2.96 -35.00
C CYS A 141 -34.92 -3.38 -35.48
N VAL A 142 -35.04 -3.56 -36.79
CA VAL A 142 -36.18 -4.23 -37.43
C VAL A 142 -35.64 -5.48 -38.13
N GLY A 143 -36.27 -6.62 -37.87
CA GLY A 143 -35.92 -7.95 -38.40
C GLY A 143 -36.52 -8.23 -39.76
#